data_AF-A0A2J7ZI77-F1
#
_entry.id   AF-A0A2J7ZI77-F1
#
_cell.length_a   1.000
_cell.length_b   1.000
_cell.length_c   1.000
_cell.angle_alpha   90.00
_cell.angle_beta   90.00
_cell.angle_gamma   90.00
#
_symmetry.space_group_name_H-M   'P 1'
#
loop_
_entity.id
_entity.type
_entity.pdbx_description
1 polymer ?
#
loop_
_entity_poly.entity_id
_entity_poly.type
_entity_poly.pdbx_seq_one_letter_code
_entity_poly.pdbx_strand_id
1 'polypeptide(L)'
;MLYHNNPWHLSGDTGDTGDHGPIWRRWVDAFLLHDPRLTLTARHDYLLVHKQRYQCTGPACGKVYGRHKRTIKLDRHACIACGRPLRWVGRFDKLGRLLEGPGEGGGSAGGTPATAK
;
A
#
# COMPACT_ATOMS: atom_id res chain seq x y z
N MET A 1 7.35 -13.03 7.08
CA MET A 1 6.06 -13.75 6.94
C MET A 1 6.06 -14.86 7.95
N LEU A 2 5.37 -14.67 9.08
CA LEU A 2 4.97 -15.75 9.96
C LEU A 2 3.45 -15.62 10.13
N TYR A 3 2.76 -16.55 9.48
CA TYR A 3 1.43 -17.07 9.79
C TYR A 3 0.23 -16.10 9.79
N HIS A 4 -0.61 -16.20 8.74
CA HIS A 4 -2.04 -15.84 8.77
C HIS A 4 -2.91 -17.04 9.18
N ASN A 5 -2.30 -18.11 9.71
CA ASN A 5 -3.03 -19.30 10.11
C ASN A 5 -3.41 -19.04 11.56
N ASN A 6 -4.62 -18.55 11.78
CA ASN A 6 -5.14 -18.13 13.08
C ASN A 6 -5.13 -19.33 14.05
N PRO A 7 -4.11 -19.51 14.92
CA PRO A 7 -4.06 -20.69 15.78
C PRO A 7 -5.12 -20.62 16.88
N TRP A 8 -5.71 -19.45 17.13
CA TRP A 8 -6.83 -19.18 18.05
C TRP A 8 -8.12 -19.89 17.71
N HIS A 9 -8.32 -20.24 16.43
CA HIS A 9 -9.47 -21.06 16.06
C HIS A 9 -9.38 -22.47 16.68
N LEU A 10 -8.19 -22.94 17.07
CA LEU A 10 -8.02 -24.22 17.75
C LEU A 10 -8.37 -24.16 19.25
N SER A 11 -8.34 -22.97 19.87
CA SER A 11 -8.71 -22.77 21.28
C SER A 11 -10.18 -22.36 21.49
N GLY A 12 -10.97 -22.24 20.42
CA GLY A 12 -12.42 -21.98 20.50
C GLY A 12 -12.78 -20.52 20.83
N ASP A 13 -11.82 -19.61 20.79
CA ASP A 13 -12.04 -18.21 21.14
C ASP A 13 -12.65 -17.43 19.95
N THR A 14 -13.97 -17.37 19.88
CA THR A 14 -14.73 -16.78 18.75
C THR A 14 -14.97 -15.26 18.86
N GLY A 15 -14.21 -14.56 19.72
CA GLY A 15 -14.49 -13.17 20.10
C GLY A 15 -13.71 -12.08 19.37
N ASP A 16 -12.72 -12.42 18.54
CA ASP A 16 -11.77 -11.43 17.99
C ASP A 16 -12.00 -11.23 16.49
N THR A 17 -12.71 -10.15 16.14
CA THR A 17 -12.99 -9.77 14.74
C THR A 17 -11.86 -8.95 14.11
N GLY A 18 -10.77 -8.68 14.84
CA GLY A 18 -9.60 -7.98 14.34
C GLY A 18 -8.38 -8.91 14.22
N ASP A 19 -7.63 -8.79 13.11
CA ASP A 19 -6.45 -9.61 12.82
C ASP A 19 -5.36 -9.60 13.91
N HIS A 20 -5.40 -8.68 14.89
CA HIS A 20 -4.40 -8.49 15.95
C HIS A 20 -4.99 -8.01 17.29
N GLY A 21 -6.15 -8.52 17.69
CA GLY A 21 -6.81 -8.12 18.94
C GLY A 21 -6.19 -8.71 20.22
N PRO A 22 -6.91 -8.63 21.37
CA PRO A 22 -6.39 -9.01 22.68
C PRO A 22 -5.90 -10.47 22.75
N ILE A 23 -6.51 -11.36 21.98
CA ILE A 23 -6.14 -12.78 21.95
C ILE A 23 -4.77 -12.94 21.30
N TRP A 24 -4.56 -12.31 20.14
CA TRP A 24 -3.28 -12.29 19.47
C TRP A 24 -2.16 -11.73 20.38
N ARG A 25 -2.45 -10.67 21.15
CA ARG A 25 -1.49 -10.10 22.10
C ARG A 25 -1.04 -11.13 23.14
N ARG A 26 -1.97 -11.84 23.77
CA ARG A 26 -1.65 -12.83 24.83
C ARG A 26 -0.68 -13.91 24.35
N TRP A 27 -0.81 -14.32 23.09
CA TRP A 27 0.12 -15.25 22.48
C TRP A 27 1.49 -14.69 22.25
N VAL A 28 1.55 -13.47 21.73
CA VAL A 28 2.81 -12.82 21.44
C VAL A 28 3.58 -12.73 22.75
N ASP A 29 2.90 -12.36 23.83
CA ASP A 29 3.50 -12.32 25.16
C ASP A 29 3.98 -13.72 25.59
N ALA A 30 3.15 -14.76 25.47
CA ALA A 30 3.54 -16.14 25.79
C ALA A 30 4.71 -16.67 24.93
N PHE A 31 4.74 -16.33 23.64
CA PHE A 31 5.78 -16.72 22.71
C PHE A 31 7.09 -15.98 22.99
N LEU A 32 7.03 -14.68 23.27
CA LEU A 32 8.19 -13.86 23.60
C LEU A 32 8.79 -14.22 24.97
N LEU A 33 8.00 -14.81 25.89
CA LEU A 33 8.55 -15.43 27.10
C LEU A 33 9.47 -16.61 26.77
N HIS A 34 9.22 -17.33 25.68
CA HIS A 34 10.05 -18.46 25.24
C HIS A 34 11.22 -18.06 24.33
N ASP A 35 11.06 -17.05 23.46
CA ASP A 35 12.18 -16.46 22.71
C ASP A 35 12.16 -14.91 22.78
N PRO A 36 12.79 -14.32 23.81
CA PRO A 36 12.78 -12.87 24.03
C PRO A 36 13.68 -12.10 23.05
N ARG A 37 14.44 -12.78 22.18
CA ARG A 37 15.30 -12.14 21.17
C ARG A 37 14.50 -11.66 19.96
N LEU A 38 13.29 -12.19 19.80
CA LEU A 38 12.39 -11.79 18.71
C LEU A 38 11.59 -10.56 19.13
N THR A 39 11.20 -9.76 18.15
CA THR A 39 10.26 -8.66 18.36
C THR A 39 9.11 -8.84 17.39
N LEU A 40 7.91 -9.06 17.92
CA LEU A 40 6.70 -9.19 17.13
C LEU A 40 5.85 -7.94 17.34
N THR A 41 5.40 -7.34 16.25
CA THR A 41 4.50 -6.19 16.30
C THR A 41 3.22 -6.49 15.54
N ALA A 42 2.14 -5.79 15.89
CA ALA A 42 0.85 -5.93 15.19
C ALA A 42 0.89 -5.34 13.78
N ARG A 43 1.98 -4.66 13.43
CA ARG A 43 2.18 -4.03 12.14
C ARG A 43 3.15 -4.88 11.33
N HIS A 44 2.77 -5.16 10.10
CA HIS A 44 3.69 -5.74 9.15
C HIS A 44 4.77 -4.74 8.77
N ASP A 45 6.01 -5.21 8.68
CA ASP A 45 7.21 -4.44 8.34
C ASP A 45 7.60 -4.55 6.86
N TYR A 46 6.64 -4.85 5.97
CA TYR A 46 6.92 -5.00 4.55
C TYR A 46 7.52 -3.72 3.96
N LEU A 47 8.62 -3.88 3.22
CA LEU A 47 9.08 -2.86 2.29
C LEU A 47 8.06 -2.72 1.16
N LEU A 48 7.13 -1.76 1.28
CA LEU A 48 6.17 -1.46 0.23
C LEU A 48 6.87 -0.73 -0.92
N VAL A 49 7.30 -1.51 -1.91
CA VAL A 49 7.77 -0.94 -3.17
C VAL A 49 6.57 -0.56 -4.03
N HIS A 50 6.33 0.74 -4.13
CA HIS A 50 5.36 1.30 -5.05
C HIS A 50 5.96 1.51 -6.44
N LYS A 51 5.51 0.68 -7.39
CA LYS A 51 6.01 0.69 -8.76
C LYS A 51 5.63 1.97 -9.50
N GLN A 52 4.45 2.53 -9.28
CA GLN A 52 3.99 3.74 -9.97
C GLN A 52 4.23 4.95 -9.07
N ARG A 53 4.95 5.97 -9.56
CA ARG A 53 5.21 7.20 -8.81
C ARG A 53 4.59 8.41 -9.49
N TYR A 54 4.05 9.31 -8.68
CA TYR A 54 3.44 10.57 -9.08
C TYR A 54 4.01 11.68 -8.21
N GLN A 55 4.20 12.87 -8.76
CA GLN A 55 4.75 14.01 -8.02
C GLN A 55 3.83 15.22 -8.17
N CYS A 56 3.64 15.95 -7.08
CA CYS A 56 2.96 17.23 -7.11
C CYS A 56 3.74 18.23 -7.97
N THR A 57 3.03 18.98 -8.81
CA THR A 57 3.61 20.05 -9.64
C THR A 57 3.80 21.36 -8.87
N GLY A 58 3.33 21.43 -7.62
CA GLY A 58 3.52 22.59 -6.75
C GLY A 58 5.00 22.80 -6.39
N PRO A 59 5.60 23.97 -6.70
CA PRO A 59 7.03 24.20 -6.53
C PRO A 59 7.49 24.09 -5.07
N ALA A 60 6.64 24.50 -4.13
CA ALA A 60 6.93 24.38 -2.69
C ALA A 60 6.47 23.05 -2.06
N CYS A 61 5.67 22.24 -2.76
CA CYS A 61 5.10 21.02 -2.19
C CYS A 61 5.97 19.79 -2.49
N GLY A 62 6.27 19.54 -3.77
CA GLY A 62 7.15 18.44 -4.20
C GLY A 62 6.71 17.02 -3.83
N LYS A 63 5.56 16.84 -3.14
CA LYS A 63 5.11 15.57 -2.56
C LYS A 63 5.03 14.45 -3.60
N VAL A 64 5.55 13.29 -3.24
CA VAL A 64 5.56 12.09 -4.08
C VAL A 64 4.56 11.06 -3.55
N TYR A 65 3.79 10.47 -4.47
CA TYR A 65 2.79 9.44 -4.19
C TYR A 65 3.18 8.14 -4.89
N GLY A 66 3.26 7.06 -4.12
CA GLY A 66 3.45 5.72 -4.63
C GLY A 66 2.12 4.96 -4.80
N ARG A 67 1.99 4.20 -5.89
CA ARG A 67 0.91 3.22 -6.10
C ARG A 67 1.44 1.92 -6.69
N HIS A 68 0.75 0.81 -6.44
CA HIS A 68 1.08 -0.48 -7.07
C HIS A 68 0.57 -0.59 -8.51
N LYS A 69 -0.51 0.12 -8.85
CA LYS A 69 -1.15 0.18 -10.17
C LYS A 69 -1.34 1.66 -10.59
N ARG A 70 -1.56 1.92 -11.88
CA ARG A 70 -1.83 3.27 -12.40
C ARG A 70 -3.27 3.72 -12.10
N THR A 71 -3.54 4.02 -10.83
CA THR A 71 -4.90 4.38 -10.37
C THR A 71 -5.12 5.88 -10.19
N ILE A 72 -4.05 6.68 -10.18
CA ILE A 72 -4.18 8.14 -10.12
C ILE A 72 -4.42 8.66 -11.54
N LYS A 73 -5.63 9.18 -11.75
CA LYS A 73 -6.06 9.83 -12.98
C LYS A 73 -5.74 11.32 -12.88
N LEU A 74 -4.82 11.80 -13.72
CA LEU A 74 -4.23 13.15 -13.59
C LEU A 74 -5.23 14.28 -13.89
N ASP A 75 -6.31 13.97 -14.61
CA ASP A 75 -7.43 14.84 -14.93
C ASP A 75 -8.43 15.00 -13.78
N ARG A 76 -8.47 14.03 -12.84
CA ARG A 76 -9.48 14.00 -11.76
C ARG A 76 -8.90 14.12 -10.37
N HIS A 77 -7.65 13.74 -10.18
CA HIS A 77 -7.01 13.68 -8.88
C HIS A 77 -5.94 14.77 -8.75
N ALA A 78 -5.89 15.39 -7.58
CA ALA A 78 -4.92 16.41 -7.23
C ALA A 78 -4.12 16.04 -5.98
N CYS A 79 -3.08 16.81 -5.70
CA CYS A 79 -2.30 16.70 -4.48
C CYS A 79 -3.16 17.04 -3.25
N ILE A 80 -3.40 16.05 -2.37
CA ILE A 80 -4.18 16.29 -1.14
C ILE A 80 -3.57 17.34 -0.21
N ALA A 81 -2.25 17.59 -0.29
CA ALA A 81 -1.59 18.53 0.61
C ALA A 81 -1.74 20.00 0.17
N CYS A 82 -1.91 20.27 -1.13
CA CYS A 82 -1.92 21.65 -1.63
C CYS A 82 -2.89 21.90 -2.79
N GLY A 83 -3.70 20.92 -3.19
CA GLY A 83 -4.69 21.01 -4.26
C GLY A 83 -4.14 21.08 -5.68
N ARG A 84 -2.81 21.18 -5.88
CA ARG A 84 -2.22 21.31 -7.22
C ARG A 84 -2.22 19.99 -8.01
N PRO A 85 -2.13 20.06 -9.35
CA PRO A 85 -2.05 18.87 -10.19
C PRO A 85 -0.88 17.94 -9.84
N LEU A 86 -1.02 16.70 -10.27
CA LEU A 86 0.02 15.69 -10.19
C LEU A 86 0.59 15.45 -11.59
N ARG A 87 1.88 15.13 -11.66
CA ARG A 87 2.50 14.51 -12.84
C ARG A 87 2.86 13.08 -12.53
N TRP A 88 2.68 12.19 -13.50
CA TRP A 88 3.24 10.85 -13.39
C TRP A 88 4.75 10.93 -13.62
N VAL A 89 5.52 10.32 -12.71
CA VAL A 89 6.99 10.33 -12.75
C VAL A 89 7.51 9.10 -13.49
N GLY A 90 6.82 7.98 -13.37
CA GLY A 90 7.25 6.76 -14.02
C GLY A 90 6.87 5.46 -13.29
N ARG A 91 7.24 4.34 -13.91
CA ARG A 91 7.22 3.00 -13.33
C ARG A 91 8.62 2.64 -12.86
N PHE A 92 8.74 2.12 -11.64
CA PHE A 92 9.98 1.76 -10.98
C PHE A 92 9.96 0.27 -10.60
N ASP A 93 11.13 -0.34 -10.57
CA ASP A 93 11.30 -1.71 -10.08
C ASP A 93 11.43 -1.77 -8.55
N LYS A 94 11.66 -2.98 -8.01
CA LYS A 94 11.85 -3.21 -6.57
C LYS A 94 13.09 -2.54 -6.00
N LEU A 95 14.08 -2.23 -6.83
CA LEU A 95 15.33 -1.58 -6.47
C LEU A 95 15.25 -0.06 -6.65
N GLY A 96 14.09 0.47 -7.08
CA GLY A 96 13.91 1.90 -7.31
C GLY A 96 14.49 2.42 -8.63
N ARG A 97 14.85 1.54 -9.56
CA ARG A 97 15.31 1.91 -10.91
C ARG A 97 14.11 2.24 -11.80
N LEU A 98 14.22 3.28 -12.62
CA LEU A 98 13.18 3.68 -13.56
C LEU A 98 13.09 2.65 -14.70
N LEU A 99 11.92 2.05 -14.86
CA LEU A 99 11.58 1.12 -15.95
C LEU A 99 10.82 1.80 -17.09
N GLU A 100 10.04 2.84 -16.78
CA GLU A 100 9.23 3.55 -17.76
C GLU A 100 9.08 5.01 -17.29
N GLY A 101 9.56 5.95 -18.10
CA GLY A 101 9.47 7.39 -17.80
C GLY A 101 8.20 8.02 -18.35
N PRO A 102 7.93 9.30 -18.03
CA PRO A 102 6.83 10.04 -18.62
C PRO A 102 7.18 10.36 -20.07
N GLY A 103 6.77 9.48 -21.00
CA GLY A 103 6.78 9.76 -22.43
C GLY A 103 5.59 10.64 -22.81
N GLU A 104 5.80 11.57 -23.74
CA GLU A 104 4.72 12.33 -24.40
C GLU A 104 3.78 11.35 -25.11
N GLY A 105 2.57 11.14 -24.57
CA GLY A 105 1.54 10.31 -25.20
C GLY A 105 1.19 9.07 -24.37
N GLY A 106 0.02 9.12 -23.75
CA GLY A 106 -0.50 7.95 -23.03
C GLY A 106 -1.68 8.24 -22.11
N GLY A 107 -2.54 9.21 -22.45
CA GLY A 107 -3.90 9.22 -21.94
C GLY A 107 -4.63 8.01 -22.49
N SER A 108 -4.70 6.92 -21.73
CA SER A 108 -5.66 5.86 -22.01
C SER A 108 -6.92 6.14 -21.20
N ALA A 109 -7.89 6.73 -21.89
CA ALA A 109 -9.27 6.80 -21.49
C ALA A 109 -9.80 5.39 -21.24
N GLY A 110 -9.89 4.99 -19.97
CA GLY A 110 -10.68 3.83 -19.56
C GLY A 110 -12.16 4.22 -19.55
N GLY A 111 -12.77 4.34 -20.72
CA GLY A 111 -14.21 4.41 -20.93
C GLY A 111 -14.68 3.13 -21.61
N THR A 112 -15.28 2.21 -20.85
CA THR A 112 -16.06 1.10 -21.39
C THR A 112 -17.27 1.67 -22.13
N PRO A 113 -17.54 1.28 -23.40
CA PRO A 113 -18.79 1.65 -24.04
C PRO A 113 -19.93 0.91 -23.35
N ALA A 114 -20.95 1.65 -22.92
CA ALA A 114 -22.21 1.09 -22.46
C ALA A 114 -22.91 0.45 -23.67
N THR A 115 -23.11 -0.86 -23.63
CA THR A 115 -24.02 -1.57 -24.52
C THR A 115 -25.45 -1.15 -24.19
N ALA A 116 -26.09 -0.41 -25.10
CA ALA A 116 -27.53 -0.19 -25.09
C ALA A 116 -28.23 -1.46 -25.60
N LYS A 117 -29.26 -1.89 -24.87
CA LYS A 117 -30.31 -2.80 -25.35
C LYS A 117 -31.48 -1.97 -25.84
#